data_AF-A0A529QN39-F1
#
_entry.id   AF-A0A529QN39-F1
#
_cell.length_a   1.000
_cell.length_b   1.000
_cell.length_c   1.000
_cell.angle_alpha   90.00
_cell.angle_beta   90.00
_cell.angle_gamma   90.00
#
_symmetry.space_group_name_H-M   'P 1'
#
loop_
_entity.id
_entity.type
_entity.pdbx_description
1 polymer ?
#
loop_
_entity_poly.entity_id
_entity_poly.type
_entity_poly.pdbx_seq_one_letter_code
_entity_poly.pdbx_strand_id
1 'polypeptide(L)' 'MLDFRTKFVAAGALALSLGLGAVSAGAQEFINVLTGGTSGVYYPLGVALSEIYGKGIEGSRTQ' A
#
# COMPACT_ATOMS: atom_id res chain seq x y z
N MET A 1 -44.15 -7.35 2.32
CA MET A 1 -43.38 -8.40 1.62
C MET A 1 -42.80 -7.75 0.37
N LEU A 2 -41.47 -7.60 0.28
CA LEU A 2 -40.84 -6.86 -0.82
C LEU A 2 -41.05 -7.56 -2.16
N ASP A 3 -41.40 -6.77 -3.19
CA ASP A 3 -41.65 -7.25 -4.56
C ASP A 3 -40.40 -7.85 -5.21
N PHE A 4 -40.62 -8.77 -6.16
CA PHE A 4 -39.57 -9.54 -6.83
C PHE A 4 -38.52 -8.66 -7.53
N ARG A 5 -38.96 -7.51 -8.08
CA ARG A 5 -38.07 -6.52 -8.72
C ARG A 5 -37.15 -5.84 -7.69
N THR A 6 -37.69 -5.49 -6.53
CA THR A 6 -36.94 -4.86 -5.43
C THR A 6 -35.90 -5.81 -4.87
N LYS A 7 -36.20 -7.11 -4.79
CA LYS A 7 -35.24 -8.15 -4.40
C LYS A 7 -34.08 -8.29 -5.40
N PHE A 8 -34.37 -8.24 -6.69
CA PHE A 8 -33.34 -8.32 -7.74
C PHE A 8 -32.41 -7.09 -7.73
N VAL A 9 -32.96 -5.89 -7.58
CA VAL A 9 -32.17 -4.65 -7.47
C VAL A 9 -31.32 -4.66 -6.20
N ALA A 10 -31.88 -5.09 -5.07
CA ALA A 10 -31.14 -5.20 -3.81
C ALA A 10 -30.00 -6.22 -3.91
N ALA A 11 -30.23 -7.38 -4.53
CA ALA A 11 -29.21 -8.40 -4.76
C ALA A 11 -28.09 -7.89 -5.68
N GLY A 12 -28.42 -7.16 -6.75
CA GLY A 12 -27.45 -6.54 -7.64
C GLY A 12 -26.60 -5.48 -6.94
N ALA A 13 -27.22 -4.61 -6.14
CA ALA A 13 -26.51 -3.60 -5.36
C ALA A 13 -25.55 -4.22 -4.32
N LEU A 14 -25.96 -5.31 -3.67
CA LEU A 14 -25.11 -6.03 -2.71
C LEU A 14 -23.92 -6.72 -3.39
N ALA A 15 -24.13 -7.30 -4.58
CA ALA A 15 -23.07 -7.94 -5.34
C ALA A 15 -22.02 -6.91 -5.83
N LEU A 16 -22.47 -5.73 -6.29
CA LEU A 16 -21.57 -4.66 -6.68
C LEU A 16 -20.78 -4.10 -5.50
N SER A 17 -21.39 -3.91 -4.32
CA SER A 17 -20.70 -3.37 -3.16
C SER A 17 -19.61 -4.33 -2.64
N LEU A 18 -19.86 -5.63 -2.67
CA LEU A 18 -18.87 -6.65 -2.30
C LEU A 18 -17.75 -6.79 -3.35
N GLY A 19 -18.07 -6.62 -4.65
CA GLY A 19 -17.08 -6.67 -5.72
C GLY A 19 -16.13 -5.46 -5.75
N LEU A 20 -16.62 -4.27 -5.39
CA LEU A 20 -15.82 -3.03 -5.36
C LEU A 20 -14.98 -2.89 -4.09
N GLY A 21 -15.36 -3.55 -2.99
CA GLY A 21 -14.57 -3.57 -1.74
C GLY A 21 -13.28 -4.38 -1.82
N ALA A 22 -13.09 -5.16 -2.89
CA ALA A 22 -11.91 -5.99 -3.11
C ALA A 22 -10.77 -5.29 -3.87
N VAL A 23 -10.85 -3.98 -4.09
CA VAL A 23 -9.67 -3.20 -4.50
C VAL A 23 -8.66 -3.29 -3.35
N SER A 24 -7.61 -4.08 -3.54
CA SER A 24 -6.50 -4.14 -2.60
C SER A 24 -5.96 -2.73 -2.45
N ALA A 25 -6.16 -2.11 -1.29
CA ALA A 25 -5.40 -0.93 -0.91
C ALA A 25 -3.93 -1.39 -0.90
N GLY A 26 -3.15 -0.97 -1.90
CA GLY A 26 -1.74 -1.32 -1.98
C GLY A 26 -1.07 -0.90 -0.69
N ALA A 27 -0.70 -1.85 0.16
CA ALA A 27 -0.01 -1.56 1.39
C ALA A 27 1.33 -0.90 1.02
N GLN A 28 1.60 0.27 1.59
CA GLN A 28 2.86 0.96 1.35
C GLN A 28 4.00 0.07 1.84
N GLU A 29 5.01 -0.16 1.00
CA GLU A 29 6.14 -1.01 1.35
C GLU A 29 7.23 -0.16 2.00
N PHE A 30 7.62 -0.49 3.23
CA PHE A 30 8.60 0.27 3.99
C PHE A 30 9.95 -0.43 4.01
N ILE A 31 11.01 0.31 3.68
CA ILE A 31 12.38 -0.17 3.67
C ILE A 31 13.15 0.57 4.77
N ASN A 32 13.55 -0.16 5.82
CA ASN A 32 14.36 0.41 6.90
C ASN A 32 15.84 0.17 6.61
N VAL A 33 16.61 1.26 6.52
CA VAL A 33 18.06 1.18 6.28
C VAL A 33 18.80 1.36 7.59
N LEU A 34 19.15 0.24 8.23
CA LEU A 34 19.88 0.27 9.50
C LEU A 34 21.35 0.64 9.27
N THR A 35 21.73 1.82 9.74
CA THR A 35 23.12 2.32 9.68
C THR A 35 23.86 2.15 11.01
N GLY A 36 25.17 2.40 10.98
CA GLY A 36 25.94 2.67 12.19
C GLY A 36 25.71 4.10 12.72
N GLY A 37 26.53 4.50 13.70
CA GLY A 37 26.54 5.86 14.23
C GLY A 37 26.85 6.91 13.16
N THR A 38 26.43 8.16 13.39
CA THR A 38 26.51 9.27 12.42
C THR A 38 27.92 9.66 12.01
N SER A 39 28.91 9.38 12.86
CA SER A 39 30.33 9.56 12.58
C SER A 39 30.97 8.39 11.81
N GLY A 40 30.24 7.28 11.67
CA GLY A 40 30.71 6.07 10.99
C GLY A 40 30.47 6.12 9.49
N VAL A 41 31.22 5.29 8.75
CA VAL A 41 31.14 5.22 7.28
C VAL A 41 29.77 4.72 6.80
N TYR A 42 29.07 3.91 7.61
CA TYR A 42 27.77 3.36 7.23
C TYR A 42 26.62 4.38 7.25
N TYR A 43 26.78 5.53 7.93
CA TYR A 43 25.74 6.56 7.94
C TYR A 43 25.54 7.20 6.55
N PRO A 44 26.55 7.80 5.89
CA PRO A 44 26.36 8.37 4.56
C PRO A 44 26.03 7.30 3.51
N LEU A 45 26.49 6.06 3.69
CA LEU A 45 26.12 4.95 2.81
C LEU A 45 24.64 4.58 2.95
N GLY A 46 24.10 4.53 4.16
CA GLY A 46 22.68 4.28 4.37
C GLY A 46 21.79 5.40 3.81
N VAL A 47 22.20 6.66 3.96
CA VAL A 47 21.50 7.80 3.32
C VAL A 47 21.44 7.64 1.80
N ALA A 48 22.56 7.30 1.17
CA ALA A 48 22.61 7.08 -0.27
C ALA A 48 21.72 5.89 -0.71
N LEU A 49 21.71 4.80 0.05
CA LEU A 49 20.83 3.65 -0.22
C LEU A 49 19.36 4.01 -0.06
N SER A 50 19.00 4.76 0.98
CA SER A 50 17.63 5.24 1.19
C SER A 50 17.15 6.08 0.00
N GLU A 51 18.00 6.95 -0.54
CA GLU A 51 17.67 7.71 -1.75
C GLU A 51 17.50 6.84 -3.00
N ILE A 52 18.41 5.89 -3.22
CA ILE A 52 18.35 4.98 -4.37
C ILE A 52 17.07 4.16 -4.32
N TYR A 53 16.72 3.61 -3.16
CA TYR A 53 15.52 2.79 -3.00
C TYR A 53 14.24 3.60 -3.11
N GLY A 54 14.17 4.77 -2.46
CA GLY A 54 12.99 5.63 -2.54
C GLY A 54 12.70 6.16 -3.94
N LYS A 55 13.73 6.30 -4.79
CA LYS A 55 13.58 6.71 -6.20
C LYS A 55 13.39 5.52 -7.15
N GLY A 56 14.01 4.38 -6.84
CA GLY A 56 14.10 3.23 -7.73
C GLY A 56 13.03 2.17 -7.54
N ILE A 57 12.37 2.13 -6.37
CA ILE A 57 11.35 1.12 -6.05
C ILE A 57 10.00 1.85 -5.92
N GLU A 58 9.15 1.68 -6.93
CA GLU A 58 7.82 2.28 -6.98
C GLU A 58 6.97 1.83 -5.78
N GLY A 59 6.25 2.77 -5.17
CA GLY A 59 5.42 2.51 -4.00
C GLY A 59 6.20 2.36 -2.68
N SER A 60 7.54 2.27 -2.72
CA SER A 60 8.35 2.14 -1.52
C SER A 60 8.52 3.46 -0.76
N ARG A 61 8.70 3.36 0.56
CA ARG A 61 9.11 4.46 1.42
C ARG A 61 10.29 4.02 2.29
N THR A 62 11.36 4.79 2.27
CA THR A 62 12.52 4.51 3.13
C THR A 62 12.42 5.23 4.46
N GLN A 63 12.87 4.58 5.54
CA GLN A 63 12.93 5.12 6.90
C GLN A 63 14.26 4.79 7.57
#